data_AF-A0A918YDM0-F1
#
_entry.id   AF-A0A918YDM0-F1
#
_cell.length_a   1.000
_cell.length_b   1.000
_cell.length_c   1.000
_cell.angle_alpha   90.00
_cell.angle_beta   90.00
_cell.angle_gamma   90.00
#
_symmetry.space_group_name_H-M   'P 1'
#
loop_
_entity.id
_entity.type
_entity.pdbx_description
1 polymer ?
#
loop_
_entity_poly.entity_id
_entity_poly.type
_entity_poly.pdbx_seq_one_letter_code
_entity_poly.pdbx_strand_id
1 'polypeptide(L)'
;MSIGHNLTLLDTRLGLLMARLTPPALAPGPRKRLSDELHTLHRKAGWPSVRDLSRGLGVGVASSSRIHDAFTKPRLPAWGLLQLLVVELAGRAPDIEPEDEMKRFHRLWDTVAEEAEARAAGDEEPPPLHEVHVSRAPAPRARWAKISRRPEPGQVTGHSLPPEIKRVLVDTLAELYRTQNQAEELLEDMDFPPQTRPRWDATQDIVTYWRQVVRALELGAVQRGGVRQLLETMLRRWPGNQELHKIREFLGEERQQPGGAAGNADTLYRTVEFVGSEEYPELLRLVRELVDADAVQLYADHRQAAYRVTEMPAHRLDRLRERAAHIAPGVEVLYGEYDFRPALYTRLEVMGPDGQQFEIPYVPNTTLPSELVPAVWAQYRTEAAQDANGHLLHTVVDYRDESGEAHRLDPERPLYNQGVRDGGQLGVTTA
;
A
#
# COMPACT_ATOMS: atom_id res chain seq x y z
N MET A 1 51.77 -8.86 58.57
CA MET A 1 50.51 -8.33 59.13
C MET A 1 50.17 -7.06 58.37
N SER A 2 49.24 -7.14 57.42
CA SER A 2 48.83 -6.01 56.59
C SER A 2 47.30 -5.93 56.61
N ILE A 3 46.82 -4.77 57.00
CA ILE A 3 45.41 -4.38 57.06
C ILE A 3 45.01 -3.98 55.64
N GLY A 4 44.22 -4.83 54.98
CA GLY A 4 43.62 -4.54 53.68
C GLY A 4 42.28 -3.85 53.87
N HIS A 5 42.25 -2.54 53.61
CA HIS A 5 41.04 -1.74 53.59
C HIS A 5 40.12 -2.13 52.43
N ASN A 6 38.86 -2.38 52.78
CA ASN A 6 37.68 -2.29 51.92
C ASN A 6 37.63 -0.93 51.20
N LEU A 7 37.66 -0.92 49.86
CA LEU A 7 37.07 0.11 48.99
C LEU A 7 37.39 -0.21 47.52
N THR A 8 36.52 -1.01 46.88
CA THR A 8 36.38 -1.04 45.41
C THR A 8 35.08 -1.78 45.05
N LEU A 9 33.97 -1.23 45.55
CA LEU A 9 32.60 -1.62 45.20
C LEU A 9 31.88 -0.37 44.69
N LEU A 10 32.46 0.29 43.68
CA LEU A 10 31.91 1.50 43.06
C LEU A 10 32.39 1.71 41.62
N ASP A 11 32.75 0.65 40.89
CA ASP A 11 33.19 0.77 39.49
C ASP A 11 32.44 -0.20 38.55
N THR A 12 31.11 -0.21 38.67
CA THR A 12 30.19 -0.88 37.72
C THR A 12 28.97 -0.02 37.43
N ARG A 13 29.17 1.30 37.34
CA ARG A 13 28.08 2.27 37.07
C ARG A 13 28.39 3.31 35.98
N LEU A 14 29.47 3.15 35.21
CA LEU A 14 29.89 4.13 34.19
C LEU A 14 30.09 3.55 32.77
N GLY A 15 29.37 2.47 32.41
CA GLY A 15 29.46 1.83 31.08
C GLY A 15 28.20 1.81 30.22
N LEU A 16 27.04 2.26 30.71
CA LEU A 16 25.78 2.28 29.97
C LEU A 16 25.23 3.71 29.91
N LEU A 17 25.85 4.55 29.07
CA LEU A 17 25.19 5.74 28.54
C LEU A 17 24.09 5.27 27.58
N MET A 18 22.97 4.78 28.13
CA MET A 18 21.78 4.49 27.33
C MET A 18 21.32 5.80 26.70
N ALA A 19 21.30 5.83 25.36
CA ALA A 19 20.99 7.02 24.58
C ALA A 19 19.59 7.55 24.95
N ARG A 20 19.55 8.56 25.83
CA ARG A 20 18.33 9.26 26.20
C ARG A 20 17.83 10.05 24.99
N LEU A 21 16.59 9.80 24.59
CA LEU A 21 15.93 10.58 23.55
C LEU A 21 15.72 12.00 24.07
N THR A 22 16.17 12.98 23.29
CA THR A 22 16.10 14.39 23.66
C THR A 22 14.75 14.96 23.21
N PRO A 23 13.96 15.54 24.12
CA PRO A 23 12.66 16.09 23.77
C PRO A 23 12.81 17.29 22.80
N PRO A 24 11.88 17.48 21.84
CA PRO A 24 11.89 18.62 20.94
C PRO A 24 11.65 19.94 21.70
N ALA A 25 12.27 21.02 21.24
CA ALA A 25 11.97 22.36 21.71
C ALA A 25 10.59 22.80 21.16
N LEU A 26 9.56 22.69 22.01
CA LEU A 26 8.18 23.06 21.69
C LEU A 26 7.75 24.30 22.49
N ALA A 27 6.98 25.18 21.85
CA ALA A 27 6.33 26.30 22.54
C ALA A 27 5.36 25.79 23.63
N PRO A 28 5.12 26.52 24.73
CA PRO A 28 4.15 26.14 25.74
C PRO A 28 2.76 25.90 25.14
N GLY A 29 2.15 24.76 25.45
CA GLY A 29 0.82 24.39 24.94
C GLY A 29 0.53 22.90 25.06
N PRO A 30 -0.66 22.45 24.59
CA PRO A 30 -1.07 21.05 24.53
C PRO A 30 -0.01 20.12 23.94
N ARG A 31 0.61 20.48 22.81
CA ARG A 31 1.61 19.62 22.15
C ARG A 31 2.86 19.42 23.02
N LYS A 32 3.33 20.48 23.69
CA LYS A 32 4.44 20.38 24.64
C LYS A 32 4.08 19.46 25.80
N ARG A 33 2.87 19.59 26.34
CA ARG A 33 2.38 18.73 27.43
C ARG A 33 2.36 17.25 27.01
N LEU A 34 1.83 16.93 25.83
CA LEU A 34 1.84 15.55 25.32
C LEU A 34 3.27 14.99 25.19
N SER A 35 4.19 15.77 24.62
CA SER A 35 5.60 15.39 24.48
C SER A 35 6.28 15.19 25.84
N ASP A 36 6.08 16.09 26.81
CA ASP A 36 6.65 15.99 28.16
C ASP A 36 6.13 14.75 28.90
N GLU A 37 4.86 14.42 28.72
CA GLU A 37 4.24 13.23 29.30
C GLU A 37 4.77 11.94 28.68
N LEU A 38 4.94 11.90 27.35
CA LEU A 38 5.54 10.76 26.66
C LEU A 38 6.97 10.48 27.15
N HIS A 39 7.78 11.52 27.34
CA HIS A 39 9.13 11.40 27.90
C HIS A 39 9.10 11.00 29.38
N THR A 40 8.08 11.44 30.13
CA THR A 40 7.90 11.03 31.52
C THR A 40 7.58 9.54 31.61
N LEU A 41 6.70 9.03 30.74
CA LEU A 41 6.39 7.61 30.66
C LEU A 41 7.62 6.79 30.22
N HIS A 42 8.36 7.27 29.22
CA HIS A 42 9.63 6.66 28.78
C HIS A 42 10.66 6.55 29.91
N ARG A 43 10.75 7.58 30.76
CA ARG A 43 11.58 7.55 31.97
C ARG A 43 11.09 6.54 33.00
N LYS A 44 9.78 6.46 33.25
CA LYS A 44 9.22 5.48 34.19
C LYS A 44 9.43 4.04 33.71
N ALA A 45 9.43 3.82 32.40
CA ALA A 45 9.73 2.55 31.74
C ALA A 45 11.23 2.16 31.76
N GLY A 46 12.10 2.98 32.37
CA GLY A 46 13.54 2.70 32.45
C GLY A 46 14.36 3.13 31.23
N TRP A 47 13.87 4.07 30.41
CA TRP A 47 14.51 4.53 29.18
C TRP A 47 14.84 3.41 28.18
N PRO A 48 13.87 2.57 27.78
CA PRO A 48 14.11 1.57 26.75
C PRO A 48 14.62 2.24 25.46
N SER A 49 15.60 1.62 24.80
CA SER A 49 16.10 2.18 23.54
C SER A 49 15.02 2.13 22.45
N VAL A 50 15.17 2.93 21.40
CA VAL A 50 14.28 2.87 20.21
C VAL A 50 14.21 1.45 19.63
N ARG A 51 15.32 0.71 19.65
CA ARG A 51 15.38 -0.69 19.22
C ARG A 51 14.61 -1.61 20.16
N ASP A 52 14.70 -1.39 21.46
CA ASP A 52 13.96 -2.19 22.44
C ASP A 52 12.46 -1.95 22.34
N LEU A 53 12.05 -0.72 22.02
CA LEU A 53 10.66 -0.38 21.72
C LEU A 53 10.20 -1.06 20.43
N SER A 54 10.95 -0.92 19.33
CA SER A 54 10.62 -1.59 18.06
C SER A 54 10.49 -3.11 18.21
N ARG A 55 11.34 -3.74 19.03
CA ARG A 55 11.24 -5.18 19.35
C ARG A 55 9.99 -5.50 20.18
N GLY A 56 9.68 -4.71 21.19
CA GLY A 56 8.49 -4.90 22.04
C GLY A 56 7.18 -4.78 21.24
N LEU A 57 7.15 -3.86 20.28
CA LEU A 57 6.01 -3.67 19.38
C LEU A 57 5.82 -4.79 18.35
N GLY A 58 6.86 -5.58 18.06
CA GLY A 58 6.84 -6.61 17.03
C GLY A 58 7.46 -6.17 15.70
N VAL A 59 8.04 -7.14 14.98
CA VAL A 59 8.74 -6.91 13.71
C VAL A 59 7.76 -6.37 12.66
N GLY A 60 8.10 -5.24 12.04
CA GLY A 60 7.31 -4.62 10.97
C GLY A 60 6.17 -3.72 11.44
N VAL A 61 5.93 -3.59 12.75
CA VAL A 61 4.83 -2.76 13.28
C VAL A 61 5.16 -1.27 13.25
N ALA A 62 6.39 -0.90 13.60
CA ALA A 62 6.87 0.47 13.47
C ALA A 62 8.39 0.50 13.25
N SER A 63 8.84 1.32 12.29
CA SER A 63 10.26 1.50 12.03
C SER A 63 10.95 2.24 13.18
N SER A 64 12.23 1.93 13.40
CA SER A 64 13.04 2.63 14.42
C SER A 64 13.08 4.15 14.18
N SER A 65 13.11 4.58 12.92
CA SER A 65 13.08 6.01 12.58
C SER A 65 11.77 6.68 13.00
N ARG A 66 10.61 6.02 12.82
CA ARG A 66 9.31 6.57 13.26
C ARG A 66 9.20 6.68 14.77
N ILE A 67 9.65 5.65 15.48
CA ILE A 67 9.68 5.67 16.94
C ILE A 67 10.58 6.82 17.40
N HIS A 68 11.78 6.96 16.83
CA HIS A 68 12.68 8.07 17.13
C HIS A 68 12.03 9.44 16.85
N ASP A 69 11.33 9.58 15.73
CA ASP A 69 10.67 10.84 15.36
C ASP A 69 9.54 11.21 16.31
N ALA A 70 8.77 10.24 16.81
CA ALA A 70 7.72 10.47 17.80
C ALA A 70 8.26 11.09 19.11
N PHE A 71 9.52 10.82 19.46
CA PHE A 71 10.17 11.40 20.63
C PHE A 71 10.93 12.69 20.35
N THR A 72 11.45 12.90 19.14
CA THR A 72 12.46 13.95 18.90
C THR A 72 12.01 15.06 17.96
N LYS A 73 10.97 14.84 17.15
CA LYS A 73 10.50 15.83 16.17
C LYS A 73 9.32 16.62 16.74
N PRO A 74 9.17 17.90 16.37
CA PRO A 74 8.05 18.72 16.82
C PRO A 74 6.71 18.39 16.14
N ARG A 75 6.59 17.23 15.49
CA ARG A 75 5.41 16.75 14.79
C ARG A 75 4.54 15.94 15.74
N LEU A 76 3.22 16.04 15.61
CA LEU A 76 2.30 15.19 16.36
C LEU A 76 2.39 13.76 15.81
N PRO A 77 2.78 12.74 16.60
CA PRO A 77 2.72 11.36 16.13
C PRO A 77 1.27 10.95 15.86
N ALA A 78 1.07 10.07 14.87
CA ALA A 78 -0.22 9.46 14.62
C ALA A 78 -0.69 8.68 15.86
N TRP A 79 -2.00 8.72 16.14
CA TRP A 79 -2.56 8.07 17.33
C TRP A 79 -2.20 6.58 17.41
N GLY A 80 -2.28 5.82 16.31
CA GLY A 80 -1.95 4.39 16.31
C GLY A 80 -0.51 4.10 16.76
N LEU A 81 0.47 4.89 16.32
CA LEU A 81 1.85 4.74 16.79
C LEU A 81 2.00 5.14 18.26
N LEU A 82 1.36 6.24 18.67
CA LEU A 82 1.41 6.70 20.06
C LEU A 82 0.77 5.69 21.02
N GLN A 83 -0.37 5.10 20.64
CA GLN A 83 -1.06 4.06 21.39
C GLN A 83 -0.14 2.86 21.66
N LEU A 84 0.48 2.34 20.59
CA LEU A 84 1.41 1.21 20.68
C LEU A 84 2.59 1.53 21.61
N LEU A 85 3.19 2.71 21.46
CA LEU A 85 4.27 3.16 22.34
C LEU A 85 3.82 3.30 23.79
N VAL A 86 2.63 3.82 24.05
CA VAL A 86 2.10 3.98 25.41
C VAL A 86 1.87 2.62 26.07
N VAL A 87 1.27 1.67 25.36
CA VAL A 87 1.05 0.31 25.87
C VAL A 87 2.38 -0.37 26.20
N GLU A 88 3.35 -0.30 25.29
CA GLU A 88 4.67 -0.90 25.47
C GLU A 88 5.44 -0.27 26.64
N LEU A 89 5.38 1.06 26.79
CA LEU A 89 6.07 1.76 27.86
C LEU A 89 5.37 1.56 29.21
N ALA A 90 4.04 1.58 29.24
CA ALA A 90 3.29 1.32 30.46
C ALA A 90 3.51 -0.11 30.96
N GLY A 91 3.54 -1.11 30.06
CA GLY A 91 3.85 -2.49 30.42
C GLY A 91 5.25 -2.71 31.01
N ARG A 92 6.18 -1.78 30.77
CA ARG A 92 7.54 -1.78 31.35
C ARG A 92 7.66 -0.96 32.62
N ALA A 93 6.72 -0.06 32.88
CA ALA A 93 6.75 0.81 34.04
C ALA A 93 6.06 0.12 35.24
N PRO A 94 6.68 0.11 36.42
CA PRO A 94 6.03 -0.43 37.61
C PRO A 94 4.83 0.45 38.00
N ASP A 95 3.76 -0.19 38.49
CA ASP A 95 2.56 0.45 39.03
C ASP A 95 1.79 1.33 38.01
N ILE A 96 1.92 1.06 36.70
CA ILE A 96 1.13 1.71 35.65
C ILE A 96 0.30 0.64 34.93
N GLU A 97 -1.03 0.82 34.95
CA GLU A 97 -1.94 0.01 34.14
C GLU A 97 -1.98 0.53 32.70
N PRO A 98 -1.65 -0.30 31.68
CA PRO A 98 -1.55 0.15 30.29
C PRO A 98 -2.83 0.77 29.73
N GLU A 99 -4.00 0.24 30.11
CA GLU A 99 -5.29 0.74 29.61
C GLU A 99 -5.61 2.16 30.11
N ASP A 100 -5.28 2.45 31.37
CA ASP A 100 -5.53 3.76 31.96
C ASP A 100 -4.58 4.82 31.39
N GLU A 101 -3.32 4.44 31.18
CA GLU A 101 -2.34 5.31 30.53
C GLU A 101 -2.72 5.58 29.07
N MET A 102 -3.22 4.57 28.34
CA MET A 102 -3.75 4.73 26.99
C MET A 102 -4.91 5.73 26.93
N LYS A 103 -5.91 5.61 27.81
CA LYS A 103 -7.04 6.57 27.91
C LYS A 103 -6.57 7.98 28.26
N ARG A 104 -5.54 8.10 29.09
CA ARG A 104 -4.94 9.39 29.46
C ARG A 104 -4.22 10.04 28.26
N PHE A 105 -3.42 9.28 27.52
CA PHE A 105 -2.72 9.77 26.34
C PHE A 105 -3.67 10.10 25.18
N HIS A 106 -4.77 9.38 25.02
CA HIS A 106 -5.81 9.71 24.04
C HIS A 106 -6.36 11.11 24.27
N ARG A 107 -6.75 11.43 25.51
CA ARG A 107 -7.25 12.77 25.88
C ARG A 107 -6.22 13.88 25.63
N LEU A 108 -4.93 13.60 25.89
CA LEU A 108 -3.86 14.55 25.59
C LEU A 108 -3.70 14.74 24.08
N TRP A 109 -3.83 13.68 23.29
CA TRP A 109 -3.74 13.72 21.84
C TRP A 109 -4.92 14.49 21.22
N ASP A 110 -6.16 14.23 21.66
CA ASP A 110 -7.37 14.94 21.22
C ASP A 110 -7.24 16.45 21.45
N THR A 111 -6.75 16.86 22.62
CA THR A 111 -6.54 18.28 22.95
C THR A 111 -5.57 18.95 21.96
N VAL A 112 -4.57 18.23 21.45
CA VAL A 112 -3.64 18.76 20.45
C VAL A 112 -4.27 18.81 19.06
N ALA A 113 -5.08 17.80 18.71
CA ALA A 113 -5.80 17.75 17.45
C ALA A 113 -6.80 18.92 17.34
N GLU A 114 -7.62 19.14 18.38
CA GLU A 114 -8.58 20.25 18.45
C GLU A 114 -7.90 21.63 18.31
N GLU A 115 -6.75 21.84 18.96
CA GLU A 115 -6.00 23.10 18.84
C GLU A 115 -5.46 23.31 17.41
N ALA A 116 -5.04 22.24 16.74
CA ALA A 116 -4.57 22.30 15.36
C ALA A 116 -5.71 22.63 14.38
N GLU A 117 -6.89 22.03 14.58
CA GLU A 117 -8.09 22.32 13.79
C GLU A 117 -8.59 23.75 14.00
N ALA A 118 -8.63 24.22 15.25
CA ALA A 118 -9.04 25.60 15.57
C ALA A 118 -8.11 26.64 14.93
N ARG A 119 -6.80 26.34 14.83
CA ARG A 119 -5.85 27.19 14.09
C ARG A 119 -6.11 27.18 12.59
N ALA A 120 -6.37 26.03 12.00
CA ALA A 120 -6.64 25.91 10.56
C ALA A 120 -7.95 26.61 10.16
N ALA A 121 -9.00 26.48 10.98
CA ALA A 121 -10.31 27.11 10.73
C ALA A 121 -10.30 28.64 10.89
N GLY A 122 -9.31 29.20 11.58
CA GLY A 122 -9.14 30.65 11.70
C GLY A 122 -8.64 31.34 10.42
N ASP A 123 -8.17 30.57 9.43
CA ASP A 123 -7.43 31.09 8.28
C ASP A 123 -8.19 30.97 6.92
N GLU A 124 -9.38 30.35 6.82
CA GLU A 124 -10.11 30.15 5.55
C GLU A 124 -11.56 30.70 5.55
N GLU A 125 -11.83 31.74 4.74
CA GLU A 125 -13.18 32.22 4.38
C GLU A 125 -13.59 31.66 2.99
N PRO A 126 -14.77 31.01 2.81
CA PRO A 126 -15.08 30.25 1.59
C PRO A 126 -15.82 31.07 0.50
N PRO A 127 -15.59 30.80 -0.81
CA PRO A 127 -16.34 31.41 -1.92
C PRO A 127 -17.57 30.57 -2.37
N PRO A 128 -18.56 31.15 -3.09
CA PRO A 128 -19.86 30.50 -3.36
C PRO A 128 -19.90 29.70 -4.69
N LEU A 129 -20.77 28.67 -4.72
CA LEU A 129 -20.95 27.67 -5.79
C LEU A 129 -22.11 28.00 -6.75
N HIS A 130 -22.00 27.63 -8.04
CA HIS A 130 -23.09 27.66 -9.04
C HIS A 130 -23.37 26.27 -9.67
N GLU A 131 -24.66 25.93 -9.83
CA GLU A 131 -25.22 24.66 -10.33
C GLU A 131 -25.45 24.60 -11.85
N VAL A 132 -25.43 23.40 -12.46
CA VAL A 132 -25.86 23.14 -13.86
C VAL A 132 -26.74 21.86 -13.98
N HIS A 133 -27.78 21.95 -14.84
CA HIS A 133 -28.87 20.98 -15.11
C HIS A 133 -28.61 20.02 -16.30
N VAL A 134 -29.30 18.86 -16.34
CA VAL A 134 -29.16 17.75 -17.30
C VAL A 134 -30.46 17.48 -18.12
N SER A 135 -30.37 16.96 -19.36
CA SER A 135 -31.53 16.39 -20.10
C SER A 135 -31.21 15.24 -21.10
N ARG A 136 -32.27 14.48 -21.45
CA ARG A 136 -32.38 13.03 -21.82
C ARG A 136 -32.60 12.72 -23.34
N ALA A 137 -32.51 11.43 -23.72
CA ALA A 137 -32.42 10.81 -25.08
C ALA A 137 -33.75 10.34 -25.78
N PRO A 138 -33.67 9.77 -27.02
CA PRO A 138 -34.47 8.57 -27.41
C PRO A 138 -33.72 7.47 -28.25
N ALA A 139 -34.42 6.35 -28.54
CA ALA A 139 -33.98 5.01 -29.02
C ALA A 139 -34.40 4.65 -30.49
N PRO A 140 -34.43 3.38 -30.99
CA PRO A 140 -33.30 2.47 -31.33
C PRO A 140 -33.37 1.86 -32.76
N ARG A 141 -32.24 1.79 -33.49
CA ARG A 141 -31.88 0.75 -34.50
C ARG A 141 -30.51 1.06 -35.12
N ALA A 142 -29.46 0.53 -34.50
CA ALA A 142 -28.09 0.30 -34.99
C ALA A 142 -27.18 0.20 -33.77
N ARG A 143 -26.80 -1.01 -33.34
CA ARG A 143 -25.96 -1.18 -32.13
C ARG A 143 -24.55 -0.57 -32.30
N TRP A 144 -24.09 -0.37 -33.54
CA TRP A 144 -22.75 0.15 -33.86
C TRP A 144 -22.70 1.57 -34.44
N ALA A 145 -23.80 2.14 -34.95
CA ALA A 145 -23.77 3.46 -35.62
C ALA A 145 -23.45 4.64 -34.68
N LYS A 146 -23.50 4.42 -33.35
CA LYS A 146 -23.08 5.42 -32.35
C LYS A 146 -21.59 5.33 -31.97
N ILE A 147 -20.91 4.24 -32.28
CA ILE A 147 -19.53 3.95 -31.82
C ILE A 147 -18.49 4.50 -32.81
N SER A 148 -18.86 4.83 -34.05
CA SER A 148 -17.95 5.43 -35.05
C SER A 148 -17.58 6.90 -34.78
N ARG A 149 -18.05 7.50 -33.68
CA ARG A 149 -17.54 8.80 -33.22
C ARG A 149 -16.33 8.52 -32.32
N ARG A 150 -15.14 8.74 -32.87
CA ARG A 150 -13.88 8.80 -32.13
C ARG A 150 -14.10 9.61 -30.84
N PRO A 151 -13.85 9.06 -29.64
CA PRO A 151 -13.91 9.85 -28.42
C PRO A 151 -12.90 10.99 -28.50
N GLU A 152 -13.27 12.16 -27.96
CA GLU A 152 -12.34 13.30 -27.82
C GLU A 152 -11.07 12.83 -27.10
N PRO A 153 -9.87 13.20 -27.59
CA PRO A 153 -8.62 12.84 -26.93
C PRO A 153 -8.57 13.47 -25.54
N GLY A 154 -8.86 12.67 -24.51
CA GLY A 154 -8.94 13.11 -23.11
C GLY A 154 -9.94 12.35 -22.23
N GLN A 155 -10.83 11.52 -22.80
CA GLN A 155 -11.94 10.90 -22.06
C GLN A 155 -11.84 9.38 -21.79
N VAL A 156 -10.73 8.73 -22.12
CA VAL A 156 -10.59 7.27 -21.91
C VAL A 156 -9.54 7.01 -20.82
N THR A 157 -10.02 6.72 -19.61
CA THR A 157 -9.16 6.30 -18.49
C THR A 157 -8.74 4.86 -18.70
N GLY A 158 -7.43 4.63 -18.86
CA GLY A 158 -6.85 3.32 -19.07
C GLY A 158 -7.31 2.31 -18.00
N HIS A 159 -7.81 1.17 -18.48
CA HIS A 159 -8.25 -0.07 -17.79
C HIS A 159 -9.75 -0.34 -17.67
N SER A 160 -10.63 0.64 -17.94
CA SER A 160 -12.08 0.39 -17.99
C SER A 160 -12.54 0.30 -19.44
N LEU A 161 -13.31 -0.75 -19.79
CA LEU A 161 -13.91 -0.80 -21.12
C LEU A 161 -14.92 0.36 -21.26
N PRO A 162 -14.93 1.07 -22.40
CA PRO A 162 -16.00 2.00 -22.70
C PRO A 162 -17.37 1.33 -22.49
N PRO A 163 -18.36 2.02 -21.89
CA PRO A 163 -19.63 1.41 -21.50
C PRO A 163 -20.33 0.64 -22.63
N GLU A 164 -20.18 1.13 -23.87
CA GLU A 164 -20.72 0.50 -25.08
C GLU A 164 -20.03 -0.83 -25.39
N ILE A 165 -18.69 -0.86 -25.35
CA ILE A 165 -17.89 -2.06 -25.61
C ILE A 165 -18.12 -3.09 -24.51
N LYS A 166 -18.16 -2.63 -23.26
CA LYS A 166 -18.50 -3.45 -22.10
C LYS A 166 -19.87 -4.10 -22.27
N ARG A 167 -20.88 -3.33 -22.72
CA ARG A 167 -22.22 -3.89 -22.97
C ARG A 167 -22.19 -4.95 -24.06
N VAL A 168 -21.50 -4.71 -25.18
CA VAL A 168 -21.38 -5.70 -26.26
C VAL A 168 -20.68 -6.97 -25.77
N LEU A 169 -19.60 -6.83 -25.00
CA LEU A 169 -18.88 -7.98 -24.42
C LEU A 169 -19.80 -8.80 -23.49
N VAL A 170 -20.48 -8.14 -22.56
CA VAL A 170 -21.39 -8.79 -21.60
C VAL A 170 -22.56 -9.46 -22.30
N ASP A 171 -23.17 -8.81 -23.30
CA ASP A 171 -24.25 -9.38 -24.11
C ASP A 171 -23.75 -10.64 -24.86
N THR A 172 -22.54 -10.57 -25.43
CA THR A 172 -21.93 -11.70 -26.17
C THR A 172 -21.63 -12.88 -25.23
N LEU A 173 -21.10 -12.61 -24.03
CA LEU A 173 -20.87 -13.62 -23.00
C LEU A 173 -22.17 -14.30 -22.59
N ALA A 174 -23.22 -13.51 -22.32
CA ALA A 174 -24.53 -14.03 -21.95
C ALA A 174 -25.18 -14.87 -23.07
N GLU A 175 -24.90 -14.54 -24.33
CA GLU A 175 -25.41 -15.30 -25.47
C GLU A 175 -24.69 -16.65 -25.67
N LEU A 176 -23.35 -16.67 -25.52
CA LEU A 176 -22.52 -17.85 -25.77
C LEU A 176 -22.44 -18.82 -24.57
N TYR A 177 -22.47 -18.28 -23.34
CA TYR A 177 -22.29 -19.03 -22.10
C TYR A 177 -23.49 -18.81 -21.19
N ARG A 178 -24.57 -19.57 -21.45
CA ARG A 178 -25.90 -19.38 -20.84
C ARG A 178 -26.10 -20.16 -19.54
N THR A 179 -25.22 -21.11 -19.26
CA THR A 179 -25.35 -22.03 -18.12
C THR A 179 -24.15 -21.89 -17.18
N GLN A 180 -24.36 -22.27 -15.92
CA GLN A 180 -23.32 -22.24 -14.89
C GLN A 180 -22.07 -23.02 -15.33
N ASN A 181 -22.25 -24.26 -15.81
CA ASN A 181 -21.13 -25.11 -16.22
C ASN A 181 -20.31 -24.46 -17.35
N GLN A 182 -20.97 -23.85 -18.33
CA GLN A 182 -20.28 -23.14 -19.43
C GLN A 182 -19.49 -21.93 -18.93
N ALA A 183 -20.06 -21.19 -17.98
CA ALA A 183 -19.40 -20.03 -17.38
C ALA A 183 -18.19 -20.45 -16.54
N GLU A 184 -18.34 -21.47 -15.69
CA GLU A 184 -17.26 -22.02 -14.87
C GLU A 184 -16.13 -22.57 -15.73
N GLU A 185 -16.43 -23.32 -16.78
CA GLU A 185 -15.44 -23.85 -17.72
C GLU A 185 -14.66 -22.73 -18.42
N LEU A 186 -15.33 -21.63 -18.80
CA LEU A 186 -14.64 -20.47 -19.39
C LEU A 186 -13.73 -19.77 -18.37
N LEU A 187 -14.23 -19.59 -17.15
CA LEU A 187 -13.49 -18.93 -16.06
C LEU A 187 -12.28 -19.76 -15.62
N GLU A 188 -12.37 -21.09 -15.65
CA GLU A 188 -11.26 -22.00 -15.39
C GLU A 188 -10.20 -21.93 -16.49
N ASP A 189 -10.59 -21.96 -17.76
CA ASP A 189 -9.67 -21.83 -18.89
C ASP A 189 -8.88 -20.51 -18.94
N MET A 190 -9.35 -19.49 -18.23
CA MET A 190 -8.65 -18.21 -18.10
C MET A 190 -7.94 -18.03 -16.75
N ASP A 191 -7.83 -19.10 -15.96
CA ASP A 191 -7.22 -19.10 -14.63
C ASP A 191 -7.87 -18.07 -13.67
N PHE A 192 -9.20 -17.89 -13.77
CA PHE A 192 -9.92 -16.95 -12.92
C PHE A 192 -9.98 -17.49 -11.48
N PRO A 193 -9.52 -16.74 -10.46
CA PRO A 193 -9.43 -17.24 -9.09
C PRO A 193 -10.80 -17.64 -8.51
N PRO A 194 -10.98 -18.87 -8.00
CA PRO A 194 -12.25 -19.34 -7.48
C PRO A 194 -12.87 -18.44 -6.40
N GLN A 195 -12.03 -17.85 -5.55
CA GLN A 195 -12.44 -16.98 -4.45
C GLN A 195 -12.99 -15.62 -4.89
N THR A 196 -12.69 -15.17 -6.10
CA THR A 196 -13.20 -13.91 -6.65
C THR A 196 -14.36 -14.13 -7.62
N ARG A 197 -14.77 -15.38 -7.88
CA ARG A 197 -15.88 -15.71 -8.79
C ARG A 197 -17.21 -15.25 -8.18
N PRO A 198 -18.03 -14.48 -8.92
CA PRO A 198 -19.40 -14.23 -8.52
C PRO A 198 -20.16 -15.55 -8.34
N ARG A 199 -21.04 -15.64 -7.34
CA ARG A 199 -21.88 -16.82 -7.15
C ARG A 199 -22.92 -16.89 -8.27
N TRP A 200 -23.05 -18.04 -8.90
CA TRP A 200 -24.12 -18.29 -9.86
C TRP A 200 -25.44 -18.47 -9.09
N ASP A 201 -26.41 -17.61 -9.34
CA ASP A 201 -27.74 -17.68 -8.75
C ASP A 201 -28.77 -17.87 -9.88
N ALA A 202 -29.56 -18.94 -9.80
CA ALA A 202 -30.58 -19.27 -10.80
C ALA A 202 -31.70 -18.21 -10.90
N THR A 203 -31.84 -17.36 -9.88
CA THR A 203 -32.77 -16.23 -9.86
C THR A 203 -32.16 -14.94 -10.44
N GLN A 204 -30.84 -14.90 -10.61
CA GLN A 204 -30.12 -13.77 -11.18
C GLN A 204 -30.11 -13.84 -12.71
N ASP A 205 -30.30 -12.69 -13.34
CA ASP A 205 -30.17 -12.55 -14.79
C ASP A 205 -28.71 -12.82 -15.24
N ILE A 206 -28.54 -13.65 -16.28
CA ILE A 206 -27.25 -14.09 -16.82
C ILE A 206 -26.37 -12.89 -17.22
N VAL A 207 -26.98 -11.83 -17.77
CA VAL A 207 -26.28 -10.59 -18.14
C VAL A 207 -25.69 -9.92 -16.90
N THR A 208 -26.40 -9.98 -15.77
CA THR A 208 -25.93 -9.42 -14.49
C THR A 208 -24.76 -10.22 -13.93
N TYR A 209 -24.77 -11.54 -14.03
CA TYR A 209 -23.63 -12.39 -13.68
C TYR A 209 -22.38 -12.01 -14.48
N TRP A 210 -22.49 -11.97 -15.82
CA TRP A 210 -21.35 -11.61 -16.67
C TRP A 210 -20.86 -10.17 -16.46
N ARG A 211 -21.75 -9.25 -16.10
CA ARG A 211 -21.37 -7.89 -15.72
C ARG A 211 -20.50 -7.88 -14.44
N GLN A 212 -20.79 -8.73 -13.47
CA GLN A 212 -19.98 -8.87 -12.25
C GLN A 212 -18.61 -9.46 -12.57
N VAL A 213 -18.55 -10.48 -13.43
CA VAL A 213 -17.28 -11.07 -13.91
C VAL A 213 -16.41 -10.03 -14.61
N VAL A 214 -16.96 -9.32 -15.62
CA VAL A 214 -16.20 -8.30 -16.36
C VAL A 214 -15.73 -7.18 -15.42
N ARG A 215 -16.56 -6.77 -14.46
CA ARG A 215 -16.18 -5.79 -13.44
C ARG A 215 -15.02 -6.30 -12.57
N ALA A 216 -15.05 -7.57 -12.14
CA ALA A 216 -13.95 -8.15 -11.37
C ALA A 216 -12.64 -8.16 -12.18
N LEU A 217 -12.70 -8.44 -13.49
CA LEU A 217 -11.53 -8.36 -14.38
C LEU A 217 -10.98 -6.95 -14.55
N GLU A 218 -11.86 -5.95 -14.69
CA GLU A 218 -11.46 -4.53 -14.71
C GLU A 218 -10.82 -4.10 -13.38
N LEU A 219 -11.26 -4.69 -12.26
CA LEU A 219 -10.69 -4.51 -10.93
C LEU A 219 -9.42 -5.35 -10.67
N GLY A 220 -8.90 -6.04 -11.68
CA GLY A 220 -7.64 -6.77 -11.56
C GLY A 220 -7.75 -8.14 -10.88
N ALA A 221 -8.94 -8.76 -10.86
CA ALA A 221 -9.11 -10.12 -10.35
C ALA A 221 -8.22 -11.16 -11.04
N VAL A 222 -7.68 -10.84 -12.22
CA VAL A 222 -6.68 -11.64 -12.94
C VAL A 222 -5.47 -10.75 -13.27
N GLN A 223 -4.27 -11.22 -12.91
CA GLN A 223 -3.02 -10.46 -12.90
C GLN A 223 -2.56 -9.98 -14.29
N ARG A 224 -2.94 -10.65 -15.39
CA ARG A 224 -2.49 -10.32 -16.76
C ARG A 224 -3.64 -9.93 -17.69
N GLY A 225 -3.98 -8.64 -17.70
CA GLY A 225 -4.88 -8.07 -18.70
C GLY A 225 -6.23 -8.78 -18.77
N GLY A 226 -6.86 -9.03 -17.61
CA GLY A 226 -7.98 -9.98 -17.45
C GLY A 226 -9.06 -9.96 -18.52
N VAL A 227 -9.51 -8.78 -18.98
CA VAL A 227 -10.48 -8.65 -20.08
C VAL A 227 -9.91 -9.17 -21.42
N ARG A 228 -8.65 -8.89 -21.71
CA ARG A 228 -7.96 -9.40 -22.90
C ARG A 228 -7.78 -10.91 -22.83
N GLN A 229 -7.40 -11.45 -21.68
CA GLN A 229 -7.28 -12.89 -21.49
C GLN A 229 -8.64 -13.58 -21.69
N LEU A 230 -9.71 -13.02 -21.14
CA LEU A 230 -11.08 -13.48 -21.39
C LEU A 230 -11.40 -13.49 -22.89
N LEU A 231 -11.10 -12.40 -23.61
CA LEU A 231 -11.34 -12.31 -25.05
C LEU A 231 -10.54 -13.34 -25.86
N GLU A 232 -9.25 -13.54 -25.55
CA GLU A 232 -8.44 -14.55 -26.23
C GLU A 232 -8.97 -15.97 -25.96
N THR A 233 -9.36 -16.27 -24.72
CA THR A 233 -9.99 -17.55 -24.38
C THR A 233 -11.29 -17.76 -25.14
N MET A 234 -12.15 -16.74 -25.22
CA MET A 234 -13.39 -16.82 -26.00
C MET A 234 -13.11 -16.98 -27.50
N LEU A 235 -12.12 -16.27 -28.06
CA LEU A 235 -11.76 -16.35 -29.48
C LEU A 235 -11.14 -17.69 -29.85
N ARG A 236 -10.45 -18.39 -28.92
CA ARG A 236 -10.02 -19.78 -29.14
C ARG A 236 -11.20 -20.73 -29.34
N ARG A 237 -12.26 -20.56 -28.55
CA ARG A 237 -13.48 -21.38 -28.66
C ARG A 237 -14.40 -20.93 -29.80
N TRP A 238 -14.40 -19.63 -30.15
CA TRP A 238 -15.29 -19.01 -31.13
C TRP A 238 -14.51 -18.13 -32.14
N PRO A 239 -13.64 -18.71 -32.98
CA PRO A 239 -12.74 -17.96 -33.87
C PRO A 239 -13.45 -17.19 -34.99
N GLY A 240 -14.75 -17.43 -35.21
CA GLY A 240 -15.55 -16.71 -36.21
C GLY A 240 -16.35 -15.52 -35.68
N ASN A 241 -16.28 -15.23 -34.36
CA ASN A 241 -17.13 -14.21 -33.75
C ASN A 241 -16.61 -12.79 -34.04
N GLN A 242 -17.28 -12.10 -34.96
CA GLN A 242 -16.91 -10.77 -35.44
C GLN A 242 -16.93 -9.70 -34.32
N GLU A 243 -17.82 -9.83 -33.34
CA GLU A 243 -17.92 -8.86 -32.25
C GLU A 243 -16.70 -8.98 -31.32
N LEU A 244 -16.27 -10.20 -30.99
CA LEU A 244 -15.05 -10.44 -30.20
C LEU A 244 -13.80 -9.94 -30.93
N HIS A 245 -13.72 -10.11 -32.25
CA HIS A 245 -12.62 -9.57 -33.04
C HIS A 245 -12.55 -8.05 -33.01
N LYS A 246 -13.69 -7.35 -33.14
CA LYS A 246 -13.76 -5.88 -33.03
C LYS A 246 -13.34 -5.38 -31.66
N ILE A 247 -13.77 -6.06 -30.59
CA ILE A 247 -13.38 -5.71 -29.22
C ILE A 247 -11.87 -5.91 -29.04
N ARG A 248 -11.31 -7.03 -29.56
CA ARG A 248 -9.86 -7.28 -29.52
C ARG A 248 -9.07 -6.24 -30.32
N GLU A 249 -9.55 -5.86 -31.50
CA GLU A 249 -8.94 -4.84 -32.34
C GLU A 249 -8.93 -3.48 -31.62
N PHE A 250 -10.05 -3.06 -31.04
CA PHE A 250 -10.14 -1.86 -30.21
C PHE A 250 -9.10 -1.86 -29.07
N LEU A 251 -8.98 -2.97 -28.34
CA LEU A 251 -7.98 -3.13 -27.28
C LEU A 251 -6.53 -3.29 -27.79
N GLY A 252 -6.37 -3.61 -29.08
CA GLY A 252 -5.09 -3.70 -29.77
C GLY A 252 -4.59 -2.34 -30.26
N GLU A 253 -5.49 -1.51 -30.77
CA GLU A 253 -5.21 -0.15 -31.26
C GLU A 253 -4.78 0.79 -30.12
N GLU A 254 -5.32 0.64 -28.90
CA GLU A 254 -4.82 1.36 -27.71
C GLU A 254 -3.33 1.07 -27.40
N ARG A 255 -2.81 -0.10 -27.83
CA ARG A 255 -1.38 -0.45 -27.69
C ARG A 255 -0.52 -0.10 -28.92
N GLN A 256 -1.13 0.21 -30.06
CA GLN A 256 -0.42 0.58 -31.29
C GLN A 256 -0.31 2.11 -31.49
N GLN A 257 -0.79 2.92 -30.54
CA GLN A 257 -0.16 4.23 -30.34
C GLN A 257 1.30 3.98 -29.90
N PRO A 258 2.29 4.60 -30.59
CA PRO A 258 3.58 3.97 -30.78
C PRO A 258 4.33 3.82 -29.47
N GLY A 259 4.88 2.62 -29.24
CA GLY A 259 6.01 2.44 -28.35
C GLY A 259 7.15 3.36 -28.79
N GLY A 260 7.36 4.41 -28.02
CA GLY A 260 8.53 5.29 -28.09
C GLY A 260 8.96 5.54 -26.65
N ALA A 261 10.25 5.36 -26.39
CA ALA A 261 10.91 5.58 -25.12
C ALA A 261 10.97 7.07 -24.72
N ALA A 262 9.81 7.72 -24.62
CA ALA A 262 9.62 9.03 -24.04
C ALA A 262 8.45 8.93 -23.07
N GLY A 263 8.70 9.23 -21.80
CA GLY A 263 7.66 9.22 -20.77
C GLY A 263 6.45 10.02 -21.22
N ASN A 264 5.26 9.44 -21.09
CA ASN A 264 4.06 10.24 -20.82
C ASN A 264 4.26 10.86 -19.44
N ALA A 265 5.03 11.94 -19.40
CA ALA A 265 5.33 12.72 -18.19
C ALA A 265 4.06 13.31 -17.54
N ASP A 266 2.90 13.17 -18.18
CA ASP A 266 1.64 13.79 -17.75
C ASP A 266 0.64 12.84 -17.07
N THR A 267 0.93 11.55 -16.89
CA THR A 267 0.02 10.65 -16.17
C THR A 267 0.72 9.93 -15.02
N LEU A 268 0.97 10.67 -13.95
CA LEU A 268 1.41 10.11 -12.67
C LEU A 268 0.29 9.24 -12.08
N TYR A 269 0.62 8.01 -11.71
CA TYR A 269 -0.19 7.16 -10.85
C TYR A 269 -0.07 7.66 -9.42
N ARG A 270 -1.08 8.41 -8.99
CA ARG A 270 -1.24 8.79 -7.59
C ARG A 270 -1.91 7.65 -6.85
N THR A 271 -1.31 7.25 -5.75
CA THR A 271 -1.62 5.98 -5.11
C THR A 271 -1.75 6.15 -3.62
N VAL A 272 -2.80 5.57 -3.06
CA VAL A 272 -2.95 5.36 -1.63
C VAL A 272 -2.73 3.89 -1.35
N GLU A 273 -1.75 3.57 -0.53
CA GLU A 273 -1.46 2.21 -0.12
C GLU A 273 -1.72 2.03 1.37
N PHE A 274 -2.37 0.92 1.69
CA PHE A 274 -2.64 0.49 3.06
C PHE A 274 -1.78 -0.74 3.33
N VAL A 275 -1.00 -0.72 4.40
CA VAL A 275 -0.12 -1.82 4.82
C VAL A 275 -0.52 -2.28 6.22
N GLY A 276 -0.55 -3.59 6.47
CA GLY A 276 -0.92 -4.19 7.75
C GLY A 276 -2.40 -4.49 7.93
N SER A 277 -3.20 -4.57 6.85
CA SER A 277 -4.64 -4.87 6.95
C SER A 277 -5.16 -5.69 5.77
N GLU A 278 -6.16 -6.53 6.02
CA GLU A 278 -6.92 -7.29 5.01
C GLU A 278 -8.32 -6.72 4.75
N GLU A 279 -8.70 -5.62 5.41
CA GLU A 279 -10.04 -5.00 5.34
C GLU A 279 -10.23 -4.17 4.05
N TYR A 280 -9.86 -4.72 2.89
CA TYR A 280 -9.81 -3.98 1.61
C TYR A 280 -11.15 -3.39 1.18
N PRO A 281 -12.30 -4.09 1.29
CA PRO A 281 -13.59 -3.50 0.90
C PRO A 281 -13.92 -2.22 1.68
N GLU A 282 -13.66 -2.23 2.97
CA GLU A 282 -13.89 -1.15 3.92
C GLU A 282 -12.91 0.01 3.66
N LEU A 283 -11.63 -0.31 3.43
CA LEU A 283 -10.59 0.67 3.11
C LEU A 283 -10.83 1.31 1.73
N LEU A 284 -11.23 0.54 0.72
CA LEU A 284 -11.63 1.08 -0.59
C LEU A 284 -12.84 2.00 -0.47
N ARG A 285 -13.85 1.61 0.32
CA ARG A 285 -15.01 2.45 0.59
C ARG A 285 -14.58 3.75 1.27
N LEU A 286 -13.65 3.68 2.20
CA LEU A 286 -13.09 4.85 2.89
C LEU A 286 -12.35 5.79 1.93
N VAL A 287 -11.49 5.25 1.05
CA VAL A 287 -10.80 6.04 0.02
C VAL A 287 -11.81 6.72 -0.90
N ARG A 288 -12.86 6.01 -1.31
CA ARG A 288 -13.92 6.60 -2.15
C ARG A 288 -14.71 7.70 -1.48
N GLU A 289 -14.95 7.55 -0.19
CA GLU A 289 -15.69 8.51 0.62
C GLU A 289 -14.86 9.77 0.89
N LEU A 290 -13.58 9.62 1.20
CA LEU A 290 -12.73 10.71 1.69
C LEU A 290 -11.85 11.36 0.63
N VAL A 291 -11.42 10.61 -0.37
CA VAL A 291 -10.36 11.02 -1.30
C VAL A 291 -10.91 11.17 -2.70
N ASP A 292 -11.40 10.08 -3.29
CA ASP A 292 -11.77 10.02 -4.69
C ASP A 292 -12.86 8.96 -4.93
N ALA A 293 -14.08 9.38 -5.24
CA ALA A 293 -15.22 8.49 -5.48
C ALA A 293 -14.97 7.47 -6.60
N ASP A 294 -14.10 7.79 -7.56
CA ASP A 294 -13.72 6.95 -8.68
C ASP A 294 -12.45 6.13 -8.40
N ALA A 295 -11.98 6.08 -7.15
CA ALA A 295 -10.81 5.30 -6.77
C ALA A 295 -10.94 3.83 -7.20
N VAL A 296 -9.85 3.30 -7.74
CA VAL A 296 -9.77 1.94 -8.29
C VAL A 296 -8.68 1.17 -7.56
N GLN A 297 -8.99 -0.04 -7.12
CA GLN A 297 -7.99 -0.95 -6.57
C GLN A 297 -7.00 -1.38 -7.65
N LEU A 298 -5.71 -1.21 -7.36
CA LEU A 298 -4.62 -1.62 -8.24
C LEU A 298 -4.18 -3.05 -7.94
N TYR A 299 -4.00 -3.36 -6.65
CA TYR A 299 -3.70 -4.68 -6.13
C TYR A 299 -4.17 -4.81 -4.68
N ALA A 300 -4.29 -6.06 -4.22
CA ALA A 300 -4.33 -6.39 -2.80
C ALA A 300 -3.70 -7.78 -2.58
N ASP A 301 -3.02 -7.93 -1.46
CA ASP A 301 -2.59 -9.20 -0.87
C ASP A 301 -2.83 -9.15 0.65
N HIS A 302 -2.70 -10.29 1.34
CA HIS A 302 -2.87 -10.51 2.78
C HIS A 302 -2.26 -9.47 3.76
N ARG A 303 -1.41 -8.56 3.30
CA ARG A 303 -0.79 -7.52 4.12
C ARG A 303 -0.94 -6.12 3.57
N GLN A 304 -1.37 -5.94 2.33
CA GLN A 304 -1.42 -4.60 1.74
C GLN A 304 -2.39 -4.49 0.58
N ALA A 305 -2.87 -3.27 0.34
CA ALA A 305 -3.64 -2.93 -0.84
C ALA A 305 -3.35 -1.52 -1.31
N ALA A 306 -3.27 -1.33 -2.62
CA ALA A 306 -3.08 -0.02 -3.23
C ALA A 306 -4.26 0.38 -4.09
N TYR A 307 -4.59 1.67 -4.05
CA TYR A 307 -5.70 2.28 -4.74
C TYR A 307 -5.20 3.48 -5.55
N ARG A 308 -5.57 3.52 -6.83
CA ARG A 308 -5.35 4.69 -7.67
C ARG A 308 -6.36 5.77 -7.31
N VAL A 309 -5.87 6.99 -7.13
CA VAL A 309 -6.68 8.19 -6.91
C VAL A 309 -6.28 9.25 -7.94
N THR A 310 -7.16 10.21 -8.20
CA THR A 310 -6.91 11.30 -9.14
C THR A 310 -5.99 12.37 -8.55
N GLU A 311 -6.17 12.65 -7.26
CA GLU A 311 -5.41 13.63 -6.48
C GLU A 311 -5.43 13.28 -4.98
N MET A 312 -4.46 13.79 -4.22
CA MET A 312 -4.42 13.68 -2.77
C MET A 312 -4.09 15.03 -2.11
N PRO A 313 -5.11 15.80 -1.72
CA PRO A 313 -4.92 16.95 -0.86
C PRO A 313 -4.32 16.53 0.49
N ALA A 314 -3.32 17.27 0.99
CA ALA A 314 -2.60 16.92 2.22
C ALA A 314 -3.53 16.72 3.44
N HIS A 315 -4.56 17.57 3.59
CA HIS A 315 -5.54 17.47 4.68
C HIS A 315 -6.38 16.19 4.63
N ARG A 316 -6.58 15.60 3.44
CA ARG A 316 -7.33 14.35 3.28
C ARG A 316 -6.50 13.14 3.69
N LEU A 317 -5.17 13.18 3.51
CA LEU A 317 -4.29 12.08 3.88
C LEU A 317 -4.29 11.84 5.39
N ASP A 318 -4.26 12.91 6.19
CA ASP A 318 -4.27 12.78 7.65
C ASP A 318 -5.61 12.27 8.17
N ARG A 319 -6.73 12.79 7.64
CA ARG A 319 -8.07 12.27 7.95
C ARG A 319 -8.25 10.81 7.50
N LEU A 320 -7.67 10.45 6.35
CA LEU A 320 -7.70 9.08 5.84
C LEU A 320 -6.95 8.15 6.77
N ARG A 321 -5.74 8.54 7.24
CA ARG A 321 -4.96 7.79 8.23
C ARG A 321 -5.73 7.57 9.52
N GLU A 322 -6.33 8.64 10.05
CA GLU A 322 -7.13 8.58 11.27
C GLU A 322 -8.29 7.60 11.12
N ARG A 323 -9.11 7.74 10.08
CA ARG A 323 -10.27 6.86 9.88
C ARG A 323 -9.88 5.44 9.51
N ALA A 324 -8.76 5.23 8.83
CA ALA A 324 -8.24 3.90 8.54
C ALA A 324 -7.82 3.17 9.82
N ALA A 325 -7.18 3.87 10.76
CA ALA A 325 -6.78 3.29 12.05
C ALA A 325 -7.98 2.80 12.89
N HIS A 326 -9.16 3.39 12.69
CA HIS A 326 -10.41 2.93 13.32
C HIS A 326 -10.98 1.67 12.67
N ILE A 327 -10.73 1.47 11.37
CA ILE A 327 -11.16 0.26 10.63
C ILE A 327 -10.21 -0.89 10.97
N ALA A 328 -8.90 -0.65 10.88
CA ALA A 328 -7.88 -1.64 11.11
C ALA A 328 -6.77 -1.05 12.01
N PRO A 329 -6.78 -1.37 13.32
CA PRO A 329 -5.73 -0.92 14.23
C PRO A 329 -4.35 -1.39 13.76
N GLY A 330 -3.40 -0.46 13.64
CA GLY A 330 -2.05 -0.74 13.15
C GLY A 330 -1.89 -0.64 11.63
N VAL A 331 -2.95 -0.33 10.88
CA VAL A 331 -2.83 -0.08 9.43
C VAL A 331 -2.02 1.19 9.18
N GLU A 332 -1.06 1.08 8.27
CA GLU A 332 -0.29 2.21 7.76
C GLU A 332 -0.91 2.70 6.46
N VAL A 333 -1.00 4.02 6.27
CA VAL A 333 -1.44 4.64 5.02
C VAL A 333 -0.32 5.44 4.38
N LEU A 334 0.13 4.96 3.24
CA LEU A 334 1.15 5.54 2.38
C LEU A 334 0.51 6.27 1.20
N TYR A 335 1.15 7.34 0.76
CA TYR A 335 0.82 8.04 -0.48
C TYR A 335 2.06 8.14 -1.34
N GLY A 336 1.93 7.78 -2.62
CA GLY A 336 3.02 7.82 -3.58
C GLY A 336 2.54 8.21 -4.98
N GLU A 337 3.42 8.87 -5.72
CA GLU A 337 3.20 9.23 -7.12
C GLU A 337 4.24 8.51 -7.98
N TYR A 338 3.78 7.79 -9.00
CA TYR A 338 4.65 6.95 -9.83
C TYR A 338 4.40 7.21 -11.31
N ASP A 339 5.46 7.20 -12.12
CA ASP A 339 5.39 7.27 -13.58
C ASP A 339 5.07 5.91 -14.24
N PHE A 340 4.84 4.89 -13.42
CA PHE A 340 4.44 3.55 -13.82
C PHE A 340 3.24 3.09 -12.99
N ARG A 341 2.52 2.07 -13.47
CA ARG A 341 1.40 1.48 -12.73
C ARG A 341 1.92 0.64 -11.55
N PRO A 342 1.55 0.97 -10.30
CA PRO A 342 1.83 0.11 -9.15
C PRO A 342 1.17 -1.27 -9.31
N ALA A 343 1.93 -2.32 -9.02
CA ALA A 343 1.53 -3.72 -9.13
C ALA A 343 2.38 -4.58 -8.19
N LEU A 344 1.88 -5.76 -7.83
CA LEU A 344 2.66 -6.76 -7.09
C LEU A 344 3.46 -7.63 -8.06
N TYR A 345 4.73 -7.82 -7.77
CA TYR A 345 5.48 -8.97 -8.26
C TYR A 345 4.95 -10.21 -7.55
N THR A 346 4.67 -11.25 -8.34
CA THR A 346 4.24 -12.56 -7.83
C THR A 346 5.30 -13.11 -6.90
N ARG A 347 6.57 -12.99 -7.32
CA ARG A 347 7.73 -13.44 -6.56
C ARG A 347 8.98 -12.69 -6.98
N LEU A 348 9.88 -12.45 -6.03
CA LEU A 348 11.27 -12.10 -6.27
C LEU A 348 12.17 -13.20 -5.70
N GLU A 349 13.14 -13.64 -6.49
CA GLU A 349 14.16 -14.58 -6.03
C GLU A 349 15.31 -13.77 -5.43
N VAL A 350 15.64 -13.98 -4.17
CA VAL A 350 16.68 -13.23 -3.47
C VAL A 350 17.78 -14.17 -3.01
N MET A 351 19.00 -13.92 -3.46
CA MET A 351 20.21 -14.58 -3.02
C MET A 351 20.80 -13.77 -1.88
N GLY A 352 20.80 -14.34 -0.68
CA GLY A 352 21.38 -13.71 0.49
C GLY A 352 22.91 -13.70 0.49
N PRO A 353 23.53 -13.05 1.49
CA PRO A 353 24.98 -12.84 1.54
C PRO A 353 25.80 -14.13 1.70
N ASP A 354 25.20 -15.21 2.18
CA ASP A 354 25.81 -16.54 2.25
C ASP A 354 25.57 -17.40 0.99
N GLY A 355 24.92 -16.83 -0.03
CA GLY A 355 24.54 -17.52 -1.26
C GLY A 355 23.25 -18.35 -1.12
N GLN A 356 22.60 -18.37 0.04
CA GLN A 356 21.31 -19.04 0.18
C GLN A 356 20.24 -18.30 -0.61
N GLN A 357 19.41 -19.05 -1.33
CA GLN A 357 18.31 -18.49 -2.11
C GLN A 357 17.01 -18.53 -1.30
N PHE A 358 16.27 -17.42 -1.35
CA PHE A 358 14.95 -17.24 -0.75
C PHE A 358 13.98 -16.69 -1.78
N GLU A 359 12.69 -16.88 -1.54
CA GLU A 359 11.63 -16.27 -2.34
C GLU A 359 10.88 -15.27 -1.46
N ILE A 360 10.69 -14.05 -1.99
CA ILE A 360 9.83 -13.04 -1.37
C ILE A 360 8.60 -12.88 -2.26
N PRO A 361 7.43 -13.40 -1.85
CA PRO A 361 6.21 -13.29 -2.64
C PRO A 361 5.56 -11.91 -2.45
N TYR A 362 4.75 -11.50 -3.44
CA TYR A 362 3.88 -10.32 -3.37
C TYR A 362 4.60 -9.01 -3.03
N VAL A 363 5.72 -8.75 -3.69
CA VAL A 363 6.49 -7.51 -3.48
C VAL A 363 5.97 -6.41 -4.40
N PRO A 364 5.53 -5.24 -3.89
CA PRO A 364 5.18 -4.12 -4.73
C PRO A 364 6.34 -3.71 -5.65
N ASN A 365 6.04 -3.44 -6.91
CA ASN A 365 7.01 -2.89 -7.85
C ASN A 365 7.45 -1.45 -7.50
N THR A 366 6.74 -0.83 -6.54
CA THR A 366 7.02 0.45 -5.90
C THR A 366 8.01 0.35 -4.74
N THR A 367 8.26 -0.85 -4.20
CA THR A 367 9.17 -1.09 -3.08
C THR A 367 10.57 -0.59 -3.40
N LEU A 368 11.25 -0.03 -2.39
CA LEU A 368 12.64 0.39 -2.47
C LEU A 368 13.58 -0.77 -2.14
N PRO A 369 14.76 -0.88 -2.77
CA PRO A 369 15.73 -1.93 -2.41
C PRO A 369 16.14 -1.89 -0.93
N SER A 370 16.18 -0.70 -0.31
CA SER A 370 16.46 -0.54 1.12
C SER A 370 15.40 -1.18 2.03
N GLU A 371 14.15 -1.25 1.58
CA GLU A 371 13.02 -1.84 2.32
C GLU A 371 13.01 -3.38 2.25
N LEU A 372 13.66 -3.97 1.24
CA LEU A 372 13.81 -5.42 1.13
C LEU A 372 14.83 -5.98 2.13
N VAL A 373 15.83 -5.18 2.49
CA VAL A 373 16.96 -5.61 3.33
C VAL A 373 16.47 -6.19 4.68
N PRO A 374 15.58 -5.53 5.45
CA PRO A 374 15.00 -6.12 6.66
C PRO A 374 14.28 -7.45 6.43
N ALA A 375 13.54 -7.59 5.32
CA ALA A 375 12.80 -8.81 5.01
C ALA A 375 13.74 -10.00 4.70
N VAL A 376 14.87 -9.73 4.05
CA VAL A 376 15.93 -10.72 3.80
C VAL A 376 16.61 -11.10 5.11
N TRP A 377 17.02 -10.12 5.92
CA TRP A 377 17.67 -10.39 7.20
C TRP A 377 16.78 -11.12 8.21
N ALA A 378 15.46 -10.93 8.14
CA ALA A 378 14.51 -11.67 8.97
C ALA A 378 14.53 -13.19 8.71
N GLN A 379 15.08 -13.65 7.57
CA GLN A 379 15.30 -15.06 7.28
C GLN A 379 16.52 -15.64 8.01
N TYR A 380 17.41 -14.79 8.53
CA TYR A 380 18.63 -15.18 9.22
C TYR A 380 18.48 -15.09 10.74
N ARG A 381 19.28 -15.87 11.47
CA ARG A 381 19.42 -15.68 12.92
C ARG A 381 20.03 -14.30 13.20
N THR A 382 19.52 -13.62 14.22
CA THR A 382 19.83 -12.22 14.58
C THR A 382 21.34 -11.89 14.64
N GLU A 383 22.16 -12.89 14.98
CA GLU A 383 23.62 -12.78 15.12
C GLU A 383 24.36 -12.63 13.78
N ALA A 384 23.79 -13.12 12.67
CA ALA A 384 24.43 -13.11 11.35
C ALA A 384 24.20 -11.79 10.58
N ALA A 385 23.21 -10.99 11.00
CA ALA A 385 22.80 -9.76 10.34
C ALA A 385 23.49 -8.49 10.90
N GLN A 386 24.25 -8.63 11.99
CA GLN A 386 24.76 -7.49 12.76
C GLN A 386 26.30 -7.48 12.84
N ASP A 387 26.89 -6.29 12.80
CA ASP A 387 28.29 -6.09 13.11
C ASP A 387 28.56 -6.32 14.62
N ALA A 388 29.83 -6.31 15.02
CA ALA A 388 30.23 -6.45 16.42
C ALA A 388 29.64 -5.37 17.36
N ASN A 389 29.06 -4.29 16.80
CA ASN A 389 28.42 -3.19 17.52
C ASN A 389 26.88 -3.29 17.50
N GLY A 390 26.31 -4.36 16.93
CA GLY A 390 24.87 -4.55 16.83
C GLY A 390 24.19 -3.67 15.76
N HIS A 391 24.92 -3.08 14.82
CA HIS A 391 24.34 -2.43 13.64
C HIS A 391 24.07 -3.46 12.56
N LEU A 392 22.96 -3.32 11.82
CA LEU A 392 22.75 -4.12 10.61
C LEU A 392 23.92 -3.89 9.66
N LEU A 393 24.47 -4.98 9.13
CA LEU A 393 25.56 -4.91 8.16
C LEU A 393 25.10 -4.02 6.99
N HIS A 394 25.96 -3.09 6.55
CA HIS A 394 25.65 -2.27 5.39
C HIS A 394 25.42 -3.21 4.21
N THR A 395 24.23 -3.18 3.64
CA THR A 395 23.80 -4.18 2.68
C THR A 395 23.49 -3.49 1.37
N VAL A 396 23.99 -4.08 0.30
CA VAL A 396 23.80 -3.58 -1.06
C VAL A 396 23.03 -4.63 -1.85
N VAL A 397 22.10 -4.17 -2.67
CA VAL A 397 21.22 -5.03 -3.46
C VAL A 397 21.60 -4.90 -4.93
N ASP A 398 21.91 -6.04 -5.55
CA ASP A 398 22.14 -6.17 -6.98
C ASP A 398 20.94 -6.83 -7.64
N TYR A 399 20.65 -6.46 -8.88
CA TYR A 399 19.71 -7.16 -9.74
C TYR A 399 20.48 -7.90 -10.83
N ARG A 400 20.15 -9.18 -11.03
CA ARG A 400 20.64 -9.96 -12.16
C ARG A 400 19.65 -9.88 -13.30
N ASP A 401 20.10 -9.35 -14.43
CA ASP A 401 19.28 -9.29 -15.64
C ASP A 401 19.23 -10.65 -16.37
N GLU A 402 18.53 -10.69 -17.51
CA GLU A 402 18.37 -11.89 -18.34
C GLU A 402 19.70 -12.42 -18.90
N SER A 403 20.74 -11.59 -18.97
CA SER A 403 22.10 -12.00 -19.38
C SER A 403 22.93 -12.57 -18.24
N GLY A 404 22.43 -12.47 -17.00
CA GLY A 404 23.10 -12.90 -15.77
C GLY A 404 24.07 -11.87 -15.20
N GLU A 405 24.19 -10.70 -15.84
CA GLU A 405 25.00 -9.58 -15.35
C GLU A 405 24.33 -8.94 -14.12
N ALA A 406 25.14 -8.64 -13.10
CA ALA A 406 24.66 -8.06 -11.85
C ALA A 406 24.82 -6.54 -11.88
N HIS A 407 23.71 -5.82 -11.70
CA HIS A 407 23.65 -4.36 -11.67
C HIS A 407 23.26 -3.88 -10.28
N ARG A 408 24.05 -2.97 -9.70
CA ARG A 408 23.76 -2.39 -8.39
C ARG A 408 22.50 -1.54 -8.46
N LEU A 409 21.57 -1.78 -7.54
CA LEU A 409 20.37 -0.98 -7.37
C LEU A 409 20.62 0.24 -6.47
N ASP A 410 20.02 1.37 -6.84
CA ASP A 410 19.88 2.57 -6.01
C ASP A 410 18.88 2.29 -4.88
N PRO A 411 19.27 2.42 -3.60
CA PRO A 411 18.42 2.09 -2.45
C PRO A 411 17.19 2.99 -2.29
N GLU A 412 17.17 4.17 -2.92
CA GLU A 412 16.09 5.17 -2.76
C GLU A 412 15.16 5.23 -3.98
N ARG A 413 15.36 4.35 -4.97
CA ARG A 413 14.57 4.34 -6.20
C ARG A 413 13.72 3.06 -6.30
N PRO A 414 12.43 3.14 -6.70
CA PRO A 414 11.58 1.95 -6.81
C PRO A 414 12.16 0.89 -7.74
N LEU A 415 11.97 -0.39 -7.38
CA LEU A 415 12.46 -1.54 -8.16
C LEU A 415 12.10 -1.46 -9.64
N TYR A 416 10.85 -1.07 -9.96
CA TYR A 416 10.39 -0.96 -11.35
C TYR A 416 11.21 0.01 -12.19
N ASN A 417 11.53 1.20 -11.66
CA ASN A 417 12.29 2.22 -12.38
C ASN A 417 13.75 1.81 -12.65
N GLN A 418 14.22 0.76 -11.98
CA GLN A 418 15.55 0.20 -12.13
C GLN A 418 15.58 -1.05 -13.02
N GLY A 419 14.45 -1.37 -13.66
CA GLY A 419 14.36 -2.47 -14.63
C GLY A 419 14.11 -3.85 -14.01
N VAL A 420 13.91 -3.93 -12.69
CA VAL A 420 13.52 -5.18 -12.02
C VAL A 420 12.16 -5.64 -12.54
N ARG A 421 12.04 -6.94 -12.80
CA ARG A 421 10.82 -7.57 -13.33
C ARG A 421 10.28 -8.63 -12.36
N ASP A 422 9.03 -9.01 -12.57
CA ASP A 422 8.41 -10.13 -11.85
C ASP A 422 9.20 -11.43 -12.08
N GLY A 423 9.46 -12.18 -11.02
CA GLY A 423 10.36 -13.34 -11.05
C GLY A 423 11.85 -13.00 -11.15
N GLY A 424 12.21 -11.71 -11.06
CA GLY A 424 13.59 -11.25 -11.12
C GLY A 424 14.47 -11.76 -9.98
N GLN A 425 15.78 -11.83 -10.24
CA GLN A 425 16.78 -12.30 -9.28
C GLN A 425 17.54 -11.14 -8.66
N LEU A 426 17.49 -11.05 -7.34
CA LEU A 426 18.23 -10.09 -6.54
C LEU A 426 19.38 -10.77 -5.80
N GLY A 427 20.51 -10.08 -5.67
CA GLY A 427 21.64 -10.48 -4.85
C GLY A 427 21.81 -9.49 -3.71
N VAL A 428 22.02 -9.99 -2.51
CA VAL A 428 22.21 -9.19 -1.30
C VAL A 428 23.61 -9.45 -0.81
N THR A 429 24.45 -8.42 -0.80
CA THR A 429 25.83 -8.51 -0.33
C THR A 429 26.08 -7.58 0.84
N THR A 430 26.88 -8.02 1.80
CA THR A 430 27.38 -7.18 2.89
C THR A 430 28.55 -6.35 2.35
N ALA A 431 28.47 -5.03 2.47
CA ALA A 431 29.49 -4.09 2.04
C ALA A 431 30.60 -3.91 3.08
#